data_AF-A0A351L9Y0-F1
#
_entry.id   AF-A0A351L9Y0-F1
#
_cell.length_a   1.000
_cell.length_b   1.000
_cell.length_c   1.000
_cell.angle_alpha   90.00
_cell.angle_beta   90.00
_cell.angle_gamma   90.00
#
_symmetry.space_group_name_H-M   'P 1'
#
loop_
_entity.id
_entity.type
_entity.pdbx_description
1 polymer ?
#
loop_
_entity_poly.entity_id
_entity_poly.type
_entity_poly.pdbx_seq_one_letter_code
_entity_poly.pdbx_strand_id
1 'polypeptide(L)'
;MAEEFVRESIASESANPESSLPEREPVRMILVGCREGVIEQMHILYQKGYAHVDESSPLQPTGKPGEVIAILIRYFKRFVTNTRKSGR
;
A
#
# COMPACT_ATOMS: atom_id res chain seq x y z
N MET A 1 -47.11 -21.94 9.79
CA MET A 1 -46.96 -20.62 10.43
C MET A 1 -45.51 -20.50 10.86
N ALA A 2 -44.81 -19.53 10.24
CA ALA A 2 -43.51 -18.95 10.57
C ALA A 2 -42.27 -19.86 10.70
N GLU A 3 -41.07 -19.51 10.24
CA GLU A 3 -40.56 -18.54 9.27
C GLU A 3 -39.16 -19.09 8.94
N GLU A 4 -38.86 -19.23 7.65
CA GLU A 4 -37.59 -19.74 7.14
C GLU A 4 -36.56 -18.60 7.21
N PHE A 5 -35.60 -18.70 8.13
CA PHE A 5 -34.56 -17.70 8.29
C PHE A 5 -33.56 -17.82 7.13
N VAL A 6 -33.84 -17.07 6.07
CA VAL A 6 -32.94 -16.88 4.93
C VAL A 6 -31.61 -16.36 5.48
N ARG A 7 -30.60 -17.24 5.54
CA ARG A 7 -29.21 -16.82 5.64
C ARG A 7 -28.87 -16.16 4.31
N GLU A 8 -29.20 -14.89 4.20
CA GLU A 8 -28.68 -14.03 3.14
C GLU A 8 -27.18 -14.00 3.34
N SER A 9 -26.55 -14.90 2.58
CA SER A 9 -25.11 -15.01 2.46
C SER A 9 -24.69 -13.68 1.89
N ILE A 10 -24.23 -12.78 2.76
CA ILE A 10 -23.60 -11.54 2.37
C ILE A 10 -22.37 -11.99 1.60
N ALA A 11 -22.53 -12.18 0.29
CA ALA A 11 -21.47 -12.11 -0.68
C ALA A 11 -20.96 -10.67 -0.59
N SER A 12 -20.17 -10.41 0.46
CA SER A 12 -19.19 -9.35 0.42
C SER A 12 -18.13 -9.87 -0.52
N GLU A 13 -18.47 -9.82 -1.81
CA GLU A 13 -17.56 -9.70 -2.92
C GLU A 13 -16.69 -8.49 -2.55
N SER A 14 -15.65 -8.74 -1.77
CA SER A 14 -14.58 -7.78 -1.53
C SER A 14 -13.99 -7.59 -2.90
N ALA A 15 -14.52 -6.61 -3.63
CA ALA A 15 -14.06 -6.18 -4.93
C ALA A 15 -12.56 -5.93 -4.76
N ASN A 16 -11.79 -6.96 -5.08
CA ASN A 16 -10.35 -6.92 -5.06
C ASN A 16 -9.98 -6.10 -6.28
N PRO A 17 -9.43 -4.88 -6.16
CA PRO A 17 -8.92 -4.16 -7.30
C PRO A 17 -7.55 -4.75 -7.69
N GLU A 18 -7.46 -6.08 -7.86
CA GLU A 18 -6.37 -6.70 -8.62
C GLU A 18 -6.67 -6.67 -10.13
N SER A 19 -7.66 -5.88 -10.56
CA SER A 19 -7.82 -5.57 -11.97
C SER A 19 -6.66 -4.69 -12.44
N SER A 20 -5.66 -5.34 -13.02
CA SER A 20 -4.69 -4.77 -13.96
C SER A 20 -3.75 -3.69 -13.41
N LEU A 21 -2.98 -4.00 -12.36
CA LEU A 21 -1.74 -3.26 -12.15
C LEU A 21 -0.76 -3.69 -13.24
N PRO A 22 -0.36 -2.81 -14.19
CA PRO A 22 0.68 -3.15 -15.17
C PRO A 22 1.92 -3.61 -14.40
N GLU A 23 2.75 -4.51 -14.94
CA GLU A 23 3.99 -5.02 -14.31
C GLU A 23 4.77 -3.90 -13.60
N ARG A 24 4.43 -3.66 -12.34
CA ARG A 24 4.94 -2.56 -11.53
C ARG A 24 5.60 -3.22 -10.34
N GLU A 25 6.90 -3.00 -10.22
CA GLU A 25 7.65 -3.53 -9.10
C GLU A 25 7.31 -2.68 -7.85
N PRO A 26 6.78 -3.29 -6.78
CA PRO A 26 6.46 -2.56 -5.56
C PRO A 26 7.74 -2.30 -4.75
N VAL A 27 7.98 -1.04 -4.40
CA VAL A 27 8.99 -0.63 -3.42
C VAL A 27 8.28 -0.36 -2.11
N ARG A 28 8.72 -1.04 -1.05
CA ARG A 28 8.20 -0.86 0.30
C ARG A 28 9.16 0.02 1.11
N MET A 29 8.63 1.03 1.77
CA MET A 29 9.38 1.85 2.70
C MET A 29 8.79 1.70 4.10
N ILE A 30 9.65 1.43 5.07
CA ILE A 30 9.26 1.23 6.47
C ILE A 30 9.72 2.46 7.26
N LEU A 31 8.77 3.14 7.90
CA LEU A 31 9.04 4.24 8.82
C LEU A 31 8.87 3.72 10.25
N VAL A 32 9.88 3.94 11.10
CA VAL A 32 9.83 3.59 12.53
C VAL A 32 10.30 4.80 13.32
N GLY A 33 9.53 5.21 14.33
CA GLY A 33 9.87 6.35 15.17
C GLY A 33 8.72 6.84 16.02
N CYS A 34 8.81 8.05 16.56
CA CYS A 34 7.70 8.67 17.29
C CYS A 34 6.48 8.88 16.38
N ARG A 35 5.29 8.87 16.97
CA ARG A 35 4.04 8.99 16.22
C ARG A 35 3.98 10.26 15.37
N GLU A 36 4.34 11.40 15.94
CA GLU A 36 4.33 12.69 15.25
C GLU A 36 5.33 12.71 14.10
N GLY A 37 6.55 12.22 14.33
CA GLY A 37 7.60 12.18 13.31
C GLY A 37 7.25 11.24 12.16
N VAL A 38 6.67 10.08 12.44
CA VAL A 38 6.23 9.15 11.38
C VAL A 38 5.11 9.77 10.55
N ILE A 39 4.12 10.41 11.17
CA ILE A 39 3.02 11.11 10.47
C ILE A 39 3.58 12.24 9.59
N GLU A 40 4.48 13.06 10.12
CA GLU A 40 5.11 14.15 9.36
C GLU A 40 5.86 13.62 8.15
N GLN A 41 6.65 12.54 8.31
CA GLN A 41 7.34 11.91 7.19
C GLN A 41 6.36 11.34 6.16
N MET A 42 5.25 10.70 6.58
CA MET A 42 4.20 10.26 5.67
C MET A 42 3.66 11.43 4.83
N HIS A 43 3.34 12.57 5.46
CA HIS A 43 2.89 13.77 4.73
C HIS A 43 3.91 14.29 3.73
N ILE A 44 5.19 14.36 4.09
CA ILE A 44 6.26 14.78 3.18
C ILE A 44 6.35 13.85 1.97
N LEU A 45 6.24 12.54 2.18
CA LEU A 45 6.32 11.53 1.13
C LEU A 45 5.12 11.59 0.19
N TYR A 46 3.92 11.86 0.73
CA TYR A 46 2.73 12.09 -0.06
C TYR A 46 2.86 13.34 -0.93
N GLN A 47 3.35 14.45 -0.37
CA GLN A 47 3.61 15.68 -1.15
C GLN A 47 4.64 15.45 -2.25
N LYS A 48 5.61 14.55 -2.04
CA LYS A 48 6.61 14.16 -3.05
C LYS A 48 6.09 13.15 -4.08
N GLY A 49 4.83 12.71 -3.98
CA GLY A 49 4.26 11.71 -4.88
C GLY A 49 4.87 10.32 -4.72
N TYR A 50 5.38 9.99 -3.53
CA TYR A 50 5.96 8.67 -3.25
C TYR A 50 4.85 7.61 -3.12
N ALA A 51 3.81 7.88 -2.36
CA ALA A 51 2.66 7.00 -2.21
C ALA A 51 1.40 7.84 -2.01
N HIS A 52 0.21 7.28 -2.24
CA HIS A 52 -1.03 7.87 -1.76
C HIS A 52 -1.28 7.50 -0.29
N VAL A 53 -2.14 8.26 0.39
CA VAL A 53 -2.53 7.97 1.79
C VAL A 53 -3.12 6.57 1.90
N ASP A 54 -3.92 6.17 0.92
CA ASP A 54 -4.58 4.86 0.85
C ASP A 54 -3.61 3.69 0.54
N GLU A 55 -2.37 3.98 0.12
CA GLU A 55 -1.34 2.97 -0.16
C GLU A 55 -0.42 2.70 1.05
N SER A 56 -0.75 3.27 2.21
CA SER A 56 0.00 3.10 3.45
C SER A 56 -0.70 2.16 4.43
N SER A 57 0.09 1.45 5.24
CA SER A 57 -0.45 0.69 6.37
C SER A 57 -0.88 1.64 7.50
N PRO A 58 -1.88 1.26 8.31
CA PRO A 58 -2.15 1.98 9.55
C PRO A 58 -0.91 1.99 10.45
N LEU A 59 -0.76 3.04 11.25
CA LEU A 59 0.30 3.14 12.26
C LEU A 59 0.11 2.06 13.31
N GLN A 60 1.11 1.20 13.46
CA GLN A 60 1.09 0.13 14.46
C GLN A 60 2.07 0.47 15.59
N PRO A 61 1.69 0.27 16.86
CA PRO A 61 2.64 0.37 17.96
C PRO A 61 3.72 -0.71 17.83
N THR A 62 4.95 -0.38 18.20
CA THR A 62 6.02 -1.38 18.32
C THR A 62 6.09 -1.90 19.75
N GLY A 63 7.06 -2.79 20.03
CA GLY A 63 7.37 -3.22 21.39
C GLY A 63 7.99 -2.11 22.27
N LYS A 64 8.31 -0.94 21.70
CA LYS A 64 8.86 0.20 22.44
C LYS A 64 7.77 1.27 22.69
N PRO A 65 7.60 1.74 23.94
CA PRO A 65 6.64 2.80 24.24
C PRO A 65 6.92 4.07 23.42
N GLY A 66 5.87 4.60 22.79
CA GLY A 66 5.95 5.83 21.98
C GLY A 66 6.53 5.64 20.58
N GLU A 67 6.96 4.43 20.20
CA GLU A 67 7.43 4.11 18.86
C GLU A 67 6.32 3.44 18.06
N VAL A 68 6.15 3.89 16.82
CA VAL A 68 5.20 3.34 15.86
C VAL A 68 5.92 2.96 14.57
N ILE A 69 5.30 2.05 13.81
CA ILE A 69 5.72 1.64 12.48
C ILE A 69 4.62 1.91 11.46
N ALA A 70 5.02 2.39 10.29
CA ALA A 70 4.18 2.50 9.10
C ALA A 70 4.91 1.95 7.87
N ILE A 71 4.16 1.31 6.97
CA ILE A 71 4.68 0.77 5.72
C ILE A 71 4.01 1.53 4.57
N LEU A 72 4.81 2.14 3.71
CA LEU A 72 4.35 2.79 2.48
C LEU A 72 4.74 1.93 1.29
N ILE A 73 3.82 1.73 0.36
CA ILE A 73 4.06 0.96 -0.86
C ILE A 73 3.98 1.90 -2.06
N ARG A 74 4.98 1.84 -2.94
CA ARG A 74 5.02 2.57 -4.21
C ARG A 74 5.20 1.60 -5.36
N TYR A 75 4.37 1.73 -6.39
CA TYR A 75 4.45 0.90 -7.59
C TYR A 75 5.17 1.65 -8.72
N PHE A 76 6.36 1.17 -9.12
CA PHE A 76 7.08 1.73 -10.25
C PHE A 76 6.81 0.94 -11.53
N LYS A 77 6.49 1.62 -12.63
CA LYS A 77 6.44 0.96 -13.95
C LYS A 77 7.88 0.63 -14.35
N ARG A 78 8.21 -0.65 -14.48
CA ARG A 78 9.53 -1.06 -14.96
C ARG A 78 9.68 -0.55 -16.40
N PHE A 79 10.58 0.41 -16.61
CA PHE A 79 10.99 0.77 -17.96
C PHE A 79 11.99 -0.30 -18.41
N VAL A 80 11.54 -1.26 -19.21
CA VAL A 80 12.45 -2.19 -19.88
C VAL A 80 13.25 -1.36 -20.89
N THR A 81 14.48 -0.97 -20.52
CA THR A 81 15.40 -0.38 -21.48
C THR A 81 15.83 -1.48 -22.42
N ASN A 82 15.22 -1.53 -23.61
CA ASN A 82 15.68 -2.42 -24.66
C ASN A 82 17.04 -1.88 -25.12
N THR A 83 18.13 -2.44 -24.59
CA THR A 83 19.48 -2.22 -25.10
C THR A 83 19.55 -2.91 -26.45
N ARG A 84 19.01 -2.25 -27.47
CA ARG A 84 19.21 -2.64 -28.86
C ARG A 84 20.70 -2.55 -29.12
N LYS A 85 21.33 -3.73 -29.09
CA LYS A 85 22.59 -4.13 -29.69
C LYS A 85 22.91 -3.24 -30.89
N SER A 86 23.63 -2.15 -30.64
CA SER A 86 24.24 -1.34 -31.68
C SER A 86 25.47 -2.11 -32.14
N GLY A 87 25.26 -3.04 -33.07
CA GLY A 87 26.33 -3.54 -33.90
C GLY A 87 26.84 -2.41 -34.79
N ARG A 88 28.11 -2.04 -34.61
CA ARG A 88 29.00 -1.52 -35.64
C ARG A 88 30.40 -2.03 -35.34
#